data_AF-A0A931GSN2-F1
#
_entry.id   AF-A0A931GSN2-F1
#
_cell.length_a   1.000
_cell.length_b   1.000
_cell.length_c   1.000
_cell.angle_alpha   90.00
_cell.angle_beta   90.00
_cell.angle_gamma   90.00
#
_symmetry.space_group_name_H-M   'P 1'
#
loop_
_entity.id
_entity.type
_entity.pdbx_description
1 polymer ?
#
loop_
_entity_poly.entity_id
_entity_poly.type
_entity_poly.pdbx_seq_one_letter_code
_entity_poly.pdbx_strand_id
1 'polypeptide(L)'
;MVVGLGFVPSLGVIHTGTDRSFVYDIADLYKAEITIPSAFNAVASGVRDPHITVRRVVRDAVVEKRLMPRIVKDLKYVMDTPDEDLSLEAELYLWTELEVISSGVNWAEQESAT
;
A
#
# COMPACT_ATOMS: atom_id res chain seq x y z
N MET A 1 -4.06 -4.36 2.23
CA MET A 1 -4.28 -2.92 1.95
C MET A 1 -3.16 -2.36 1.07
N VAL A 2 -1.89 -2.26 1.54
CA VAL A 2 -0.75 -1.80 0.72
C VAL A 2 -0.69 -2.50 -0.65
N VAL A 3 -0.59 -3.83 -0.65
CA VAL A 3 -0.62 -4.65 -1.89
C VAL A 3 -1.93 -4.51 -2.66
N GLY A 4 -3.06 -4.35 -1.96
CA GLY A 4 -4.38 -4.24 -2.57
C GLY A 4 -4.61 -2.93 -3.31
N LEU A 5 -3.77 -1.92 -3.07
CA LEU A 5 -3.76 -0.65 -3.80
C LEU A 5 -2.66 -0.60 -4.88
N GLY A 6 -1.97 -1.72 -5.13
CA GLY A 6 -0.89 -1.79 -6.14
C GLY A 6 0.48 -1.33 -5.64
N PHE A 7 0.64 -0.99 -4.36
CA PHE A 7 1.94 -0.59 -3.81
C PHE A 7 2.83 -1.80 -3.45
N VAL A 8 4.14 -1.59 -3.51
CA VAL A 8 5.16 -2.61 -3.21
C VAL A 8 5.58 -2.53 -1.72
N PRO A 9 5.34 -3.57 -0.89
CA PRO A 9 5.61 -3.51 0.55
C PRO A 9 7.08 -3.31 0.94
N SER A 10 8.02 -3.72 0.10
CA SER A 10 9.46 -3.64 0.37
C SER A 10 10.04 -2.24 0.11
N LEU A 11 9.32 -1.37 -0.60
CA LEU A 11 9.77 -0.02 -0.94
C LEU A 11 9.35 0.99 0.15
N GLY A 12 9.96 0.87 1.32
CA GLY A 12 9.79 1.87 2.38
C GLY A 12 10.52 3.18 2.09
N VAL A 13 10.00 4.26 2.64
CA VAL A 13 10.56 5.62 2.60
C VAL A 13 11.44 5.87 3.83
N ILE A 14 10.94 5.55 5.03
CA ILE A 14 11.69 5.76 6.29
C ILE A 14 12.35 4.46 6.72
N HIS A 15 11.59 3.37 6.77
CA HIS A 15 12.12 2.05 7.04
C HIS A 15 12.75 1.48 5.75
N THR A 16 13.84 0.73 5.91
CA THR A 16 14.53 0.06 4.80
C THR A 16 15.08 -1.29 5.25
N GLY A 17 15.49 -2.13 4.30
CA GLY A 17 16.17 -3.40 4.58
C GLY A 17 15.27 -4.58 4.95
N THR A 18 13.94 -4.43 4.83
CA THR A 18 12.98 -5.52 5.04
C THR A 18 11.96 -5.61 3.90
N ASP A 19 11.36 -6.79 3.72
CA ASP A 19 10.28 -7.06 2.77
C ASP A 19 8.96 -6.33 3.10
N ARG A 20 8.90 -5.66 4.27
CA ARG A 20 7.71 -4.98 4.82
C ARG A 20 7.98 -3.54 5.21
N SER A 21 9.06 -2.95 4.71
CA SER A 21 9.50 -1.60 5.09
C SER A 21 8.37 -0.56 4.96
N PHE A 22 7.63 -0.57 3.86
CA PHE A 22 6.51 0.36 3.66
C PHE A 22 5.30 0.06 4.56
N VAL A 23 5.12 -1.19 4.99
CA VAL A 23 4.07 -1.55 5.97
C VAL A 23 4.36 -0.88 7.32
N TYR A 24 5.63 -0.81 7.72
CA TYR A 24 6.03 -0.14 8.95
C TYR A 24 5.86 1.37 8.87
N ASP A 25 6.23 1.99 7.75
CA ASP A 25 6.01 3.42 7.52
C ASP A 25 4.54 3.81 7.71
N ILE A 26 3.63 3.05 7.10
CA ILE A 26 2.19 3.32 7.20
C ILE A 26 1.65 2.98 8.60
N ALA A 27 2.10 1.90 9.24
CA ALA A 27 1.68 1.55 10.60
C ALA A 27 2.07 2.64 11.62
N ASP A 28 3.23 3.28 11.41
CA ASP A 28 3.77 4.30 12.29
C ASP A 28 2.93 5.59 12.31
N LEU A 29 2.17 5.87 11.25
CA LEU A 29 1.23 7.01 11.22
C LEU A 29 0.09 6.87 12.24
N TYR A 30 -0.26 5.65 12.64
CA TYR A 30 -1.43 5.38 13.48
C TYR A 30 -1.10 4.72 14.82
N LYS A 31 0.14 4.28 15.04
CA LYS A 31 0.55 3.55 16.26
C LYS A 31 0.21 4.31 17.54
N ALA A 32 0.45 5.62 17.57
CA ALA A 32 0.21 6.46 18.73
C ALA A 32 -1.28 6.64 19.03
N GLU A 33 -2.10 6.60 17.98
CA GLU A 33 -3.54 6.83 18.08
C GLU A 33 -4.32 5.54 18.40
N ILE A 34 -3.77 4.38 18.00
CA ILE A 34 -4.45 3.08 18.07
C ILE A 34 -3.67 2.12 18.97
N THR A 35 -2.57 1.59 18.46
CA THR A 35 -1.95 0.39 19.03
C THR A 35 -1.33 0.63 20.40
N ILE A 36 -0.69 1.79 20.59
CA ILE A 36 -0.07 2.17 21.88
C ILE A 36 -1.14 2.26 22.99
N PRO A 37 -2.17 3.13 22.90
CA PRO A 37 -3.17 3.22 23.96
C PRO A 37 -3.96 1.92 24.15
N SER A 38 -4.29 1.20 23.06
CA SER A 38 -4.95 -0.11 23.17
C SER A 38 -4.13 -1.13 23.97
N ALA A 39 -2.80 -1.13 23.81
CA ALA A 39 -1.93 -2.03 24.55
C ALA A 39 -1.94 -1.73 26.05
N PHE A 40 -1.76 -0.45 26.44
CA PHE A 40 -1.78 -0.04 27.84
C PHE A 40 -3.14 -0.29 28.50
N ASN A 41 -4.24 0.03 27.83
CA ASN A 41 -5.60 -0.19 28.35
C ASN A 41 -5.91 -1.67 28.58
N ALA A 42 -5.50 -2.54 27.66
CA ALA A 42 -5.67 -3.97 27.79
C ALA A 42 -4.91 -4.53 29.00
N VAL A 43 -3.65 -4.11 29.20
CA VAL A 43 -2.83 -4.55 30.35
C VAL A 43 -3.37 -4.01 31.67
N ALA A 44 -3.78 -2.74 31.70
CA ALA A 44 -4.38 -2.11 32.88
C ALA A 44 -5.68 -2.80 33.35
N SER A 45 -6.36 -3.51 32.45
CA SER A 45 -7.60 -4.25 32.77
C SER A 45 -7.37 -5.57 33.54
N GLY A 46 -6.12 -5.91 33.91
CA GLY A 46 -5.81 -7.06 34.77
C GLY A 46 -6.02 -8.42 34.10
N VAL A 47 -5.92 -8.50 32.77
CA VAL A 47 -6.22 -9.71 31.99
C VAL A 47 -5.12 -10.79 32.14
N ARG A 48 -5.56 -12.06 32.21
CA ARG A 48 -4.66 -13.23 32.27
C ARG A 48 -3.87 -13.46 30.98
N ASP A 49 -4.47 -13.14 29.83
CA ASP A 49 -3.83 -13.23 28.51
C ASP A 49 -3.84 -11.85 27.82
N PRO A 50 -2.76 -11.06 28.00
CA PRO A 50 -2.64 -9.74 27.39
C PRO A 50 -2.65 -9.81 25.87
N HIS A 51 -2.07 -10.83 25.25
CA HIS A 51 -1.93 -10.88 23.79
C HIS A 51 -3.28 -11.02 23.08
N ILE A 52 -4.17 -11.87 23.60
CA ILE A 52 -5.52 -12.03 23.05
C ILE A 52 -6.33 -10.75 23.26
N THR A 53 -6.26 -10.18 24.46
CA THR A 53 -7.01 -8.97 24.82
C THR A 53 -6.57 -7.78 23.98
N VAL A 54 -5.25 -7.54 23.86
CA VAL A 54 -4.70 -6.44 23.04
C VAL A 54 -5.18 -6.55 21.60
N ARG A 55 -5.15 -7.74 21.00
CA ARG A 55 -5.65 -7.94 19.62
C ARG A 55 -7.13 -7.58 19.48
N ARG A 56 -7.96 -7.94 20.46
CA ARG A 56 -9.39 -7.57 20.45
C ARG A 56 -9.57 -6.06 20.56
N VAL A 57 -8.93 -5.42 21.54
CA VAL A 57 -9.02 -3.98 21.76
C VAL A 57 -8.51 -3.19 20.55
N VAL A 58 -7.39 -3.60 19.94
CA VAL A 58 -6.88 -2.99 18.71
C VAL A 58 -7.88 -3.16 17.56
N ARG A 59 -8.46 -4.35 17.37
CA ARG A 59 -9.44 -4.60 16.32
C ARG A 59 -10.68 -3.71 16.51
N ASP A 60 -11.17 -3.59 17.73
CA ASP A 60 -12.34 -2.78 18.04
C ASP A 60 -12.05 -1.30 17.76
N ALA A 61 -10.86 -0.80 18.15
CA ALA A 61 -10.41 0.56 17.84
C ALA A 61 -10.25 0.81 16.32
N VAL A 62 -9.74 -0.16 15.56
CA VAL A 62 -9.62 -0.08 14.10
C VAL A 62 -10.99 0.08 13.44
N VAL A 63 -12.00 -0.64 13.94
CA VAL A 63 -13.38 -0.57 13.44
C VAL A 63 -14.04 0.74 13.85
N GLU A 64 -13.96 1.10 15.13
CA GLU A 64 -14.54 2.32 15.70
C GLU A 64 -14.05 3.57 14.95
N LYS A 65 -12.74 3.65 14.70
CA LYS A 65 -12.14 4.79 14.00
C LYS A 65 -12.19 4.70 12.48
N ARG A 66 -12.82 3.66 11.92
CA ARG A 66 -12.89 3.39 10.47
C ARG A 66 -11.51 3.52 9.82
N LEU A 67 -10.51 2.90 10.43
CA LEU A 67 -9.12 3.12 10.06
C LEU A 67 -8.82 2.66 8.63
N MET A 68 -9.44 1.56 8.17
CA MET A 68 -9.18 1.02 6.83
C MET A 68 -9.47 2.03 5.70
N PRO A 69 -10.67 2.63 5.58
CA PRO A 69 -10.93 3.72 4.63
C PRO A 69 -9.98 4.92 4.78
N ARG A 70 -9.65 5.30 6.02
CA ARG A 70 -8.76 6.42 6.29
C ARG A 70 -7.37 6.16 5.72
N ILE A 71 -6.80 4.98 5.94
CA ILE A 71 -5.47 4.67 5.42
C ILE A 71 -5.46 4.67 3.88
N VAL A 72 -6.51 4.18 3.22
CA VAL A 72 -6.62 4.26 1.75
C VAL A 72 -6.57 5.71 1.28
N LYS A 73 -7.34 6.60 1.93
CA LYS A 73 -7.34 8.03 1.61
C LYS A 73 -5.96 8.67 1.85
N ASP A 74 -5.35 8.39 2.99
CA ASP A 74 -4.05 8.95 3.36
C ASP A 74 -2.95 8.48 2.40
N LEU A 75 -2.98 7.21 1.98
CA LEU A 75 -2.06 6.68 0.97
C LEU A 75 -2.22 7.38 -0.39
N LYS A 76 -3.45 7.54 -0.87
CA LYS A 76 -3.71 8.27 -2.12
C LYS A 76 -3.23 9.72 -2.06
N TYR A 77 -3.42 10.36 -0.91
CA TYR A 77 -2.94 11.73 -0.69
C TYR A 77 -1.41 11.82 -0.67
N VAL A 78 -0.73 10.94 0.07
CA VAL A 78 0.75 10.95 0.16
C VAL A 78 1.40 10.60 -1.18
N MET A 79 0.79 9.70 -1.96
CA MET A 79 1.31 9.25 -3.25
C MET A 79 0.79 10.05 -4.43
N ASP A 80 0.06 11.15 -4.18
CA ASP A 80 -0.54 12.03 -5.18
C ASP A 80 -1.29 11.26 -6.30
N THR A 81 -2.07 10.25 -5.88
CA THR A 81 -2.81 9.36 -6.78
C THR A 81 -4.31 9.67 -6.68
N PRO A 82 -4.85 10.58 -7.53
CA PRO A 82 -6.27 10.91 -7.51
C PRO A 82 -7.14 9.72 -7.90
N ASP A 83 -8.43 9.80 -7.57
CA ASP A 83 -9.45 8.86 -8.04
C ASP A 83 -9.72 9.11 -9.53
N GLU A 84 -8.82 8.64 -10.40
CA GLU A 84 -9.06 8.61 -11.84
C GLU A 84 -9.93 7.40 -12.20
N ASP A 85 -10.88 7.61 -13.12
CA ASP A 85 -11.59 6.51 -13.78
C ASP A 85 -10.55 5.73 -14.59
N LEU A 86 -10.11 4.60 -14.03
CA LEU A 86 -9.16 3.71 -14.68
C LEU A 86 -9.78 3.21 -15.99
N SER A 87 -9.38 3.82 -17.12
CA SER A 87 -9.70 3.27 -18.43
C SER A 87 -9.01 1.92 -18.56
N LEU A 88 -9.79 0.85 -18.70
CA LEU A 88 -9.27 -0.50 -18.94
C LEU A 88 -8.59 -0.65 -20.31
N GLU A 89 -8.64 0.38 -21.15
CA GLU A 89 -7.82 0.51 -22.35
C GLU A 89 -6.39 0.86 -21.93
N ALA A 90 -5.66 -0.15 -21.47
CA ALA A 90 -4.23 -0.02 -21.22
C ALA A 90 -3.50 0.06 -22.57
N GLU A 91 -3.15 1.26 -23.00
CA GLU A 91 -2.17 1.43 -24.08
C GLU A 91 -0.82 0.89 -23.62
N LEU A 92 -0.38 -0.17 -24.28
CA LEU A 92 0.83 -0.91 -23.92
C LEU A 92 1.99 -0.41 -24.80
N TYR A 93 3.07 0.02 -24.18
CA TYR A 93 4.21 0.62 -24.87
C TYR A 93 5.49 -0.22 -24.74
N LEU A 94 6.39 -0.07 -25.71
CA LEU A 94 7.76 -0.56 -25.62
C LEU A 94 8.62 0.49 -24.92
N TRP A 95 9.41 0.06 -23.92
CA TRP A 95 10.31 0.95 -23.21
C TRP A 95 11.52 1.30 -24.08
N THR A 96 11.70 2.58 -24.38
CA THR A 96 12.91 3.14 -25.01
C THR A 96 13.33 4.42 -24.28
N GLU A 97 14.60 4.82 -24.42
CA GLU A 97 15.12 6.02 -23.75
C GLU A 97 14.64 7.34 -24.39
N LEU A 98 14.14 7.30 -25.63
CA LEU A 98 13.96 8.50 -26.47
C LEU A 98 12.51 8.73 -26.90
N GLU A 99 11.72 7.67 -27.06
CA GLU A 99 10.35 7.78 -27.57
C GLU A 99 9.42 6.68 -27.03
N VAL A 100 8.13 7.01 -26.98
CA VAL A 100 7.08 6.07 -26.61
C VAL A 100 6.64 5.35 -27.87
N ILE A 101 6.99 4.07 -27.99
CA ILE A 101 6.65 3.24 -29.15
C ILE A 101 5.46 2.34 -28.79
N SER A 102 4.47 2.24 -29.68
CA SER A 102 3.35 1.30 -29.51
C SER A 102 3.84 -0.15 -29.54
N SER A 103 3.35 -0.96 -28.61
CA SER A 103 3.61 -2.40 -28.62
C SER A 103 2.69 -3.13 -29.61
N GLY A 104 2.97 -4.41 -29.88
CA GLY A 104 2.11 -5.26 -30.72
C GLY A 104 2.26 -5.08 -32.23
N VAL A 105 3.23 -4.28 -32.67
CA VAL A 105 3.57 -4.07 -34.10
C VAL A 105 4.82 -4.89 -34.46
N ASN A 106 4.84 -5.50 -35.64
CA ASN A 106 6.04 -6.11 -36.21
C ASN A 106 6.93 -5.03 -36.83
N TRP A 107 8.12 -4.84 -36.27
CA TRP A 107 9.09 -3.83 -36.70
C TRP A 107 10.17 -4.38 -37.64
N ALA A 108 10.06 -5.63 -38.10
CA ALA A 108 10.99 -6.17 -39.10
C ALA A 108 10.81 -5.44 -40.44
N GLU A 109 11.91 -4.98 -41.04
CA GLU A 109 11.89 -4.51 -42.43
C GLU A 109 11.49 -5.67 -43.35
N GLN A 110 10.54 -5.44 -44.26
CA GLN A 110 10.27 -6.41 -45.33
C GLN A 110 11.53 -6.53 -46.19
N GLU A 111 12.31 -7.59 -45.99
CA GLU A 111 13.29 -8.03 -46.97
C GLU A 111 12.54 -8.19 -48.29
N SER A 112 12.84 -7.31 -49.24
CA SER A 112 12.31 -7.38 -50.59
C SER A 112 12.90 -8.64 -51.22
N ALA A 113 12.09 -9.70 -51.26
CA ALA A 113 12.42 -10.92 -51.97
C ALA A 113 12.76 -10.56 -53.41
N THR A 114 14.05 -10.63 -53.74
CA THR A 114 14.58 -10.52 -55.10
C THR A 114 14.43 -11.86 -55.81
#